data_AF-A0A9D7KMX3-F1
#
_entry.id   AF-A0A9D7KMX3-F1
#
_cell.length_a   1.000
_cell.length_b   1.000
_cell.length_c   1.000
_cell.angle_alpha   90.00
_cell.angle_beta   90.00
_cell.angle_gamma   90.00
#
_symmetry.space_group_name_H-M   'P 1'
#
loop_
_entity.id
_entity.type
_entity.pdbx_description
1 polymer ?
#
loop_
_entity_poly.entity_id
_entity_poly.type
_entity_poly.pdbx_seq_one_letter_code
_entity_poly.pdbx_strand_id
1 'polypeptide(L)' 'MQANAGDLLPKHVADLESILFIHEGECNLNINEEDIVLKKGEGHVIPPDTKHQITAITDFKGMHFMPVGIKFEFFN' A
#
# COMPACT_ATOMS: atom_id res chain seq x y z
N MET A 1 -3.98 -4.84 7.40
CA MET A 1 -3.64 -3.41 7.65
C MET A 1 -4.92 -2.59 7.73
N GLN A 2 -4.90 -1.48 8.44
CA GLN A 2 -6.03 -0.55 8.57
C GLN A 2 -5.51 0.88 8.77
N ALA A 3 -6.28 1.88 8.33
CA ALA A 3 -6.00 3.29 8.59
C ALA A 3 -7.28 4.12 8.52
N ASN A 4 -7.28 5.28 9.16
CA ASN A 4 -8.41 6.22 9.15
C ASN A 4 -8.28 7.20 7.98
N ALA A 5 -9.39 7.80 7.57
CA ALA A 5 -9.40 8.80 6.51
C ALA A 5 -8.39 9.92 6.76
N GLY A 6 -7.54 10.21 5.76
CA GLY A 6 -6.48 11.21 5.84
C GLY A 6 -5.15 10.70 6.41
N ASP A 7 -5.09 9.49 6.96
CA ASP A 7 -3.83 8.92 7.44
C ASP A 7 -2.87 8.70 6.26
N LEU A 8 -1.63 9.16 6.45
CA LEU A 8 -0.51 8.95 5.55
C LEU A 8 0.39 7.85 6.12
N LEU A 9 0.45 6.71 5.44
CA LEU A 9 1.25 5.57 5.88
C LEU A 9 2.73 5.78 5.53
N PRO A 10 3.67 5.08 6.20
CA PRO A 10 5.09 5.24 5.94
C PRO A 10 5.47 4.97 4.49
N LYS A 11 6.21 5.90 3.89
CA LYS A 11 6.83 5.72 2.58
C LYS A 11 7.96 4.70 2.68
N HIS A 12 7.98 3.72 1.81
CA HIS A 12 8.99 2.68 1.86
C HIS A 12 9.25 2.04 0.50
N VAL A 13 10.28 1.21 0.46
CA VAL A 13 10.57 0.25 -0.59
C VAL A 13 10.71 -1.14 0.04
N ALA A 14 10.39 -2.18 -0.71
CA ALA A 14 10.56 -3.56 -0.29
C ALA A 14 11.39 -4.34 -1.31
N ASP A 15 12.28 -5.22 -0.84
CA ASP A 15 13.16 -6.03 -1.71
C ASP A 15 12.46 -7.19 -2.43
N LEU A 16 11.20 -7.46 -2.10
CA LEU A 16 10.37 -8.51 -2.69
C LEU A 16 8.98 -7.98 -3.04
N GLU A 17 8.33 -8.67 -3.98
CA GLU A 17 6.96 -8.39 -4.41
C GLU A 17 5.97 -8.59 -3.25
N SER A 18 4.93 -7.77 -3.21
CA SER A 18 3.81 -7.93 -2.28
C SER A 18 2.47 -7.61 -2.94
N ILE A 19 1.37 -8.02 -2.32
CA ILE A 19 0.02 -7.74 -2.85
C ILE A 19 -0.77 -6.94 -1.81
N LEU A 20 -1.26 -5.79 -2.21
CA LEU A 20 -2.24 -5.01 -1.45
C LEU A 20 -3.65 -5.36 -1.95
N PHE A 21 -4.58 -5.63 -1.04
CA PHE A 21 -5.99 -5.84 -1.36
C PHE A 21 -6.89 -5.05 -0.42
N ILE A 22 -7.88 -4.33 -0.96
CA ILE A 22 -8.79 -3.48 -0.18
C ILE A 22 -10.07 -4.24 0.13
N HIS A 23 -10.30 -4.51 1.41
CA HIS A 23 -11.50 -5.21 1.89
C HIS A 23 -12.66 -4.25 2.18
N GLU A 24 -12.35 -3.09 2.76
CA GLU A 24 -13.29 -2.01 3.09
C GLU A 24 -12.63 -0.67 2.80
N GLY A 25 -13.41 0.34 2.40
CA GLY A 25 -12.93 1.70 2.14
C GLY A 25 -12.18 1.85 0.82
N GLU A 26 -11.37 2.91 0.76
CA GLU A 26 -10.61 3.34 -0.41
C GLU A 26 -9.29 3.98 0.02
N CYS A 27 -8.22 3.77 -0.74
CA CYS A 27 -6.94 4.44 -0.54
C CYS A 27 -6.30 4.87 -1.86
N ASN A 28 -5.43 5.87 -1.82
CA ASN A 28 -4.53 6.20 -2.90
C ASN A 28 -3.17 5.53 -2.66
N LEU A 29 -2.73 4.70 -3.60
CA LEU A 29 -1.38 4.16 -3.68
C LEU A 29 -0.56 5.05 -4.62
N ASN A 30 0.35 5.83 -4.05
CA ASN A 30 1.37 6.53 -4.82
C ASN A 30 2.52 5.56 -5.08
N ILE A 31 2.77 5.19 -6.33
CA ILE A 31 3.75 4.19 -6.75
C ILE A 31 4.35 4.60 -8.11
N ASN A 32 5.68 4.57 -8.26
CA ASN A 32 6.35 5.02 -9.48
C ASN A 32 5.94 6.42 -9.97
N GLU A 33 5.72 7.35 -9.04
CA GLU A 33 5.25 8.72 -9.34
C GLU A 33 3.83 8.78 -9.94
N GLU A 34 3.12 7.65 -9.97
CA GLU A 34 1.71 7.54 -10.36
C GLU A 34 0.82 7.37 -9.13
N ASP A 35 -0.39 7.91 -9.21
CA ASP A 35 -1.42 7.75 -8.19
C ASP A 35 -2.47 6.75 -8.66
N ILE A 36 -2.62 5.66 -7.90
CA ILE A 36 -3.59 4.60 -8.17
C ILE A 36 -4.60 4.58 -7.03
N VAL A 37 -5.85 4.93 -7.32
CA VAL A 37 -6.95 4.78 -6.37
C VAL A 37 -7.38 3.32 -6.36
N LEU A 38 -7.31 2.68 -5.19
CA LEU A 38 -7.78 1.33 -4.95
C LEU A 38 -9.03 1.39 -4.05
N LYS A 39 -10.09 0.73 -4.52
CA LYS A 39 -11.39 0.65 -3.86
C LYS A 39 -11.65 -0.77 -3.35
N LYS A 40 -12.69 -0.89 -2.52
CA LYS A 40 -13.19 -2.20 -2.06
C LYS A 40 -13.26 -3.23 -3.18
N GLY A 41 -12.62 -4.38 -2.95
CA GLY A 41 -12.57 -5.51 -3.87
C GLY A 41 -11.40 -5.46 -4.85
N GLU A 42 -10.66 -4.35 -4.91
CA GLU A 42 -9.51 -4.20 -5.78
C GLU A 42 -8.22 -4.57 -5.05
N GLY A 43 -7.24 -5.01 -5.82
CA GLY A 43 -5.90 -5.26 -5.33
C GLY A 43 -4.84 -4.82 -6.33
N HIS A 44 -3.64 -4.64 -5.84
CA HIS A 44 -2.49 -4.22 -6.62
C HIS A 44 -1.27 -5.05 -6.23
N VAL A 45 -0.54 -5.51 -7.23
CA VAL A 45 0.75 -6.17 -7.05
C VAL A 45 1.81 -5.07 -7.04
N ILE A 46 2.53 -4.96 -5.93
CA ILE A 46 3.61 -3.99 -5.74
C ILE A 46 4.92 -4.70 -6.08
N PRO A 47 5.61 -4.33 -7.18
CA PRO A 47 6.86 -4.98 -7.56
C PRO A 47 7.96 -4.75 -6.52
N PRO A 48 9.00 -5.60 -6.52
CA PRO A 48 10.22 -5.36 -5.74
C PRO A 48 10.83 -4.00 -6.09
N ASP A 49 11.61 -3.46 -5.15
CA ASP A 49 12.41 -2.24 -5.31
C ASP A 49 11.61 -1.02 -5.78
N THR A 50 10.29 -1.05 -5.59
CA THR A 50 9.37 0.02 -6.00
C THR A 50 9.00 0.89 -4.81
N LYS A 51 9.42 2.17 -4.86
CA LYS A 51 9.08 3.15 -3.83
C LYS A 51 7.59 3.49 -3.89
N HIS A 52 6.89 3.33 -2.77
CA HIS A 52 5.46 3.59 -2.72
C HIS A 52 5.02 4.13 -1.35
N GLN A 53 3.83 4.73 -1.34
CA GLN A 53 3.18 5.28 -0.15
C GLN A 53 1.67 5.20 -0.28
N ILE A 54 0.98 4.97 0.84
CA ILE A 54 -0.48 4.88 0.88
C ILE A 54 -1.04 6.07 1.64
N THR A 55 -2.04 6.72 1.06
CA THR A 55 -2.88 7.72 1.73
C THR A 55 -4.30 7.16 1.82
N ALA A 56 -4.86 7.11 3.02
CA ALA A 56 -6.24 6.70 3.23
C ALA A 56 -7.20 7.79 2.73
N ILE A 57 -8.08 7.45 1.79
CA ILE A 57 -9.13 8.38 1.29
C ILE A 57 -10.34 8.31 2.24
N THR A 58 -10.70 7.10 2.65
CA THR A 58 -11.70 6.82 3.68
C THR A 58 -11.07 5.92 4.74
N ASP A 59 -11.77 5.70 5.86
CA ASP A 59 -11.41 4.62 6.77
C ASP A 59 -11.39 3.31 5.98
N PHE A 60 -10.26 2.62 5.99
CA PHE A 60 -10.08 1.44 5.16
C PHE A 60 -9.49 0.26 5.94
N LYS A 61 -9.85 -0.93 5.49
CA LYS A 61 -9.23 -2.20 5.92
C LYS A 61 -8.75 -2.95 4.70
N GLY A 62 -7.53 -3.46 4.77
CA GLY A 62 -6.93 -4.20 3.68
C GLY A 62 -6.09 -5.37 4.15
N MET A 63 -5.80 -6.28 3.22
CA MET A 63 -4.85 -7.36 3.39
C MET A 63 -3.58 -7.01 2.62
N HIS A 64 -2.44 -7.18 3.27
CA HIS A 64 -1.13 -7.03 2.64
C HIS A 64 -0.44 -8.38 2.69
N PHE A 65 -0.39 -9.06 1.54
CA PHE A 65 0.24 -10.36 1.40
C PHE A 65 1.71 -10.15 1.12
N MET A 66 2.55 -10.62 2.02
CA MET A 66 4.00 -10.39 1.99
C MET A 66 4.75 -11.71 2.20
N PRO A 67 5.83 -11.96 1.46
CA PRO A 67 6.73 -13.07 1.75
C PRO A 67 7.33 -12.96 3.14
N VAL A 68 7.55 -14.10 3.81
CA VAL A 68 8.14 -14.15 5.17
C VAL A 68 9.50 -13.46 5.26
N GLY A 69 10.27 -13.44 4.17
CA GLY A 69 11.62 -12.89 4.11
C GLY A 69 11.73 -11.45 3.59
N ILE A 70 10.60 -10.74 3.38
CA ILE A 70 10.60 -9.37 2.86
C ILE A 70 11.35 -8.42 3.81
N LYS A 71 12.11 -7.48 3.23
CA LYS A 71 12.82 -6.41 3.94
C LYS A 71 12.33 -5.06 3.46
N PHE A 72 12.29 -4.11 4.38
CA PHE A 72 11.81 -2.76 4.12
C PHE A 72 12.89 -1.74 4.39
N GLU A 73 12.97 -0.73 3.52
CA GLU A 73 13.67 0.53 3.79
C GLU A 73 12.63 1.65 3.81
N PHE A 74 12.60 2.42 4.90
CA PHE A 74 11.64 3.49 5.14
C PHE A 74 12.27 4.86 4.88
N PHE A 75 11.46 5.80 4.40
CA PHE A 75 11.87 7.16 4.09
C PHE A 75 11.11 8.18 4.96
N ASN A 76 11.81 9.26 5.32
CA ASN A 76 11.23 10.43 5.99
C ASN A 76 10.60 11.41 5.00
#